data_AF-A0A7C3Z827-F1
#
_entry.id   AF-A0A7C3Z827-F1
#
_cell.length_a   1.000
_cell.length_b   1.000
_cell.length_c   1.000
_cell.angle_alpha   90.00
_cell.angle_beta   90.00
_cell.angle_gamma   90.00
#
_symmetry.space_group_name_H-M   'P 1'
#
loop_
_entity.id
_entity.type
_entity.pdbx_description
1 polymer ?
#
loop_
_entity_poly.entity_id
_entity_poly.type
_entity_poly.pdbx_seq_one_letter_code
_entity_poly.pdbx_strand_id
1 'polypeptide(L)' 'LGLSIAYMIVKEHGGDIVVASEEGKGSTFTVRLPWKG' A
#
# COMPACT_ATOMS: atom_id res chain seq x y z
N LEU A 1 10.24 6.83 -6.00
CA LEU A 1 11.01 6.65 -4.75
C LEU A 1 10.11 6.56 -3.51
N GLY A 2 9.14 7.47 -3.31
CA GLY A 2 8.27 7.43 -2.13
C GLY A 2 7.47 6.13 -1.96
N LEU A 3 6.81 5.66 -3.03
CA LEU A 3 6.00 4.43 -2.98
C LEU A 3 6.82 3.18 -2.69
N SER A 4 8.05 3.07 -3.23
CA SER A 4 8.93 1.93 -2.93
C SER A 4 9.37 1.93 -1.47
N ILE A 5 9.62 3.10 -0.87
CA ILE A 5 9.91 3.21 0.57
C ILE A 5 8.68 2.81 1.40
N ALA A 6 7.50 3.33 1.04
CA ALA A 6 6.25 2.95 1.72
C ALA A 6 5.99 1.45 1.64
N TYR A 7 6.22 0.83 0.48
CA TYR A 7 6.06 -0.61 0.30
C TYR A 7 7.02 -1.41 1.19
N MET A 8 8.29 -1.02 1.27
CA MET A 8 9.26 -1.65 2.18
C MET A 8 8.79 -1.57 3.64
N ILE A 9 8.45 -0.37 4.11
CA ILE A 9 7.96 -0.15 5.49
C ILE A 9 6.74 -1.04 5.77
N VAL A 10 5.73 -1.01 4.91
CA VAL A 10 4.49 -1.78 5.11
C VAL A 10 4.78 -3.29 5.13
N LYS A 11 5.67 -3.79 4.27
CA LYS A 11 6.07 -5.20 4.26
C LYS A 11 6.84 -5.61 5.51
N GLU A 12 7.74 -4.78 6.00
CA GLU A 12 8.46 -5.02 7.27
C GLU A 12 7.51 -5.13 8.47
N HIS A 13 6.36 -4.45 8.42
CA HIS A 13 5.31 -4.54 9.43
C HIS A 13 4.31 -5.70 9.19
N GLY A 14 4.61 -6.61 8.25
CA GLY A 14 3.75 -7.74 7.90
C GLY A 14 2.48 -7.33 7.13
N GLY A 15 2.43 -6.11 6.61
CA GLY A 15 1.32 -5.58 5.85
C GLY A 15 1.47 -5.72 4.34
N ASP A 16 0.57 -5.06 3.62
CA ASP A 16 0.63 -4.96 2.16
C ASP A 16 0.06 -3.64 1.61
N ILE A 17 0.43 -3.29 0.38
CA ILE A 17 -0.16 -2.17 -0.37
C ILE A 17 -0.76 -2.73 -1.66
N VAL A 18 -2.06 -2.51 -1.86
CA VAL A 18 -2.78 -2.87 -3.09
C VAL A 18 -3.11 -1.61 -3.87
N VAL A 19 -2.98 -1.65 -5.20
CA VAL A 19 -3.28 -0.53 -6.08
C VAL A 19 -4.41 -0.90 -7.02
N ALA A 20 -5.44 -0.06 -7.04
CA ALA A 20 -6.48 -0.08 -8.07
C ALA A 20 -6.38 1.22 -8.86
N SER A 21 -6.33 1.14 -10.19
CA SER A 21 -6.22 2.33 -11.04
C SER A 21 -7.17 2.22 -12.23
N GLU A 22 -7.74 3.35 -12.60
CA GLU A 22 -8.52 3.50 -13.81
C GLU A 22 -8.03 4.73 -14.57
N GLU A 23 -7.73 4.54 -15.86
CA GLU A 23 -7.23 5.61 -16.71
C GLU A 23 -8.21 6.79 -16.76
N GLY A 24 -7.70 8.01 -16.63
CA GLY A 24 -8.53 9.22 -16.59
C GLY A 24 -9.33 9.42 -15.30
N LYS A 25 -9.36 8.45 -14.37
CA LYS A 25 -10.03 8.58 -13.06
C LYS A 25 -9.08 8.58 -11.86
N GLY A 26 -7.85 8.10 -12.07
CA GLY A 26 -6.78 8.08 -11.07
C GLY A 26 -6.57 6.72 -10.43
N SER A 27 -5.88 6.71 -9.28
CA SER A 27 -5.48 5.48 -8.59
C SER A 27 -5.78 5.55 -7.09
N THR A 28 -6.21 4.43 -6.53
CA THR A 28 -6.43 4.23 -5.10
C THR A 28 -5.41 3.25 -4.57
N PHE A 29 -4.66 3.66 -3.54
CA PHE A 29 -3.67 2.85 -2.83
C PHE A 29 -4.26 2.44 -1.48
N THR A 30 -4.42 1.14 -1.27
CA THR A 30 -4.95 0.58 -0.01
C THR A 30 -3.82 -0.03 0.79
N VAL A 31 -3.57 0.49 1.99
CA VAL A 31 -2.59 -0.07 2.93
C VAL A 31 -3.32 -1.00 3.89
N ARG A 32 -2.82 -2.23 4.05
CA ARG A 32 -3.32 -3.23 5.00
C ARG A 32 -2.21 -3.54 5.99
N LEU A 33 -2.53 -3.50 7.28
CA LEU A 33 -1.60 -3.87 8.35
C LEU A 33 -2.25 -4.93 9.24
N PRO A 34 -1.48 -5.90 9.76
CA PRO A 34 -1.96 -6.82 10.77
C PRO A 34 -2.40 -6.05 12.02
N TRP A 35 -3.61 -6.32 12.49
CA TRP A 35 -4.09 -5.81 13.77
C TRP A 35 -4.06 -6.95 14.78
N LYS A 36 -3.22 -6.80 15.82
CA LYS A 36 -3.28 -7.65 17.01
C LYS A 36 -4.13 -6.88 18.02
N GLY A 37 -5.42 -7.19 18.06
CA GLY A 37 -6.31 -6.74 19.14
C GLY A 37 -5.88 -7.31 20.49
#